data_AF-A0A4Z1GY02-F1
#
_entry.id   AF-A0A4Z1GY02-F1
#
_cell.length_a   1.000
_cell.length_b   1.000
_cell.length_c   1.000
_cell.angle_alpha   90.00
_cell.angle_beta   90.00
_cell.angle_gamma   90.00
#
_symmetry.space_group_name_H-M   'P 1'
#
loop_
_entity.id
_entity.type
_entity.pdbx_description
1 polymer ?
#
loop_
_entity_poly.entity_id
_entity_poly.type
_entity_poly.pdbx_seq_one_letter_code
_entity_poly.pdbx_strand_id
1 'polypeptide(L)'
;MFGGKVHIVGSPELINSLQRQGKTASFWYLEARFTAELGGLSRDGMKKVVANLEPASEKPSLPIEGLKATQQVISPLGGADDMIRVAAENIQAHFDDLANEAGDINRNTDLWAWVQHEITVATTESVYGPENPYRDSKVETGFWDFADDSVTLLLTKFLPNFVASKAIRGRAVVVEAVSRYFTKGAQKNGSSLVKARYASLSTEMSHDDLARFECVNGIAIITNTTVFHIFSDPELLEEVRKQVREITTTTQSLETGLSESNIELRRLKDAPIIFSAQQETLRFRATGTQPRMVMEDMIVGDNQYLLKKNSMVIIANKALHHDKETWGETADLFRANRFCGKVPGHALRGFGGGLNLCLG
;
A
#
# COMPACT_ATOMS: atom_id res chain seq x y z
N MET A 1 -19.83 12.97 -1.61
CA MET A 1 -19.53 11.55 -1.87
C MET A 1 -20.26 10.65 -0.87
N PHE A 2 -20.33 11.04 0.41
CA PHE A 2 -20.94 10.26 1.51
C PHE A 2 -22.37 10.67 1.91
N GLY A 3 -23.14 11.31 1.01
CA GLY A 3 -24.47 11.87 1.35
C GLY A 3 -25.59 10.86 1.54
N GLY A 4 -25.28 9.56 1.58
CA GLY A 4 -26.23 8.45 1.71
C GLY A 4 -26.07 7.70 3.03
N LYS A 5 -26.92 6.70 3.25
CA LYS A 5 -26.85 5.83 4.43
C LYS A 5 -25.54 5.02 4.43
N VAL A 6 -24.86 4.94 5.57
CA VAL A 6 -23.65 4.13 5.76
C VAL A 6 -23.98 2.92 6.64
N HIS A 7 -23.62 1.74 6.18
CA HIS A 7 -23.77 0.47 6.88
C HIS A 7 -22.39 -0.03 7.30
N ILE A 8 -22.21 -0.37 8.58
CA ILE A 8 -20.95 -0.89 9.10
C ILE A 8 -21.07 -2.40 9.27
N VAL A 9 -20.11 -3.15 8.71
CA VAL A 9 -20.04 -4.60 8.80
C VAL A 9 -18.80 -4.98 9.59
N GLY A 10 -19.02 -5.52 10.79
CA GLY A 10 -17.97 -6.03 11.68
C GLY A 10 -18.04 -7.54 11.89
N SER A 11 -18.97 -8.24 11.21
CA SER A 11 -19.23 -9.67 11.40
C SER A 11 -18.72 -10.47 10.19
N PRO A 12 -17.89 -11.51 10.37
CA PRO A 12 -17.32 -12.30 9.28
C PRO A 12 -18.36 -12.93 8.32
N GLU A 13 -19.53 -13.30 8.83
CA GLU A 13 -20.57 -14.06 8.11
C GLU A 13 -21.14 -13.27 6.93
N LEU A 14 -21.22 -11.94 7.07
CA LEU A 14 -21.77 -11.06 6.04
C LEU A 14 -20.79 -10.80 4.89
N ILE A 15 -19.50 -11.04 5.09
CA ILE A 15 -18.47 -10.66 4.13
C ILE A 15 -18.59 -11.49 2.84
N ASN A 16 -18.81 -12.79 2.96
CA ASN A 16 -18.92 -13.67 1.80
C ASN A 16 -20.11 -13.27 0.90
N SER A 17 -21.23 -12.89 1.52
CA SER A 17 -22.43 -12.42 0.80
C SER A 17 -22.17 -11.13 0.01
N LEU A 18 -21.43 -10.18 0.61
CA LEU A 18 -21.01 -8.94 -0.05
C LEU A 18 -20.03 -9.19 -1.19
N GLN A 19 -19.03 -10.06 -0.98
CA GLN A 19 -17.99 -10.33 -1.98
C GLN A 19 -18.53 -11.05 -3.23
N ARG A 20 -19.49 -11.97 -3.06
CA ARG A 20 -20.16 -12.64 -4.20
C ARG A 20 -20.92 -11.67 -5.10
N GLN A 21 -21.33 -10.52 -4.56
CA GLN A 21 -22.08 -9.49 -5.28
C GLN A 21 -21.20 -8.26 -5.55
N GLY A 22 -19.91 -8.45 -5.83
CA GLY A 22 -18.91 -7.36 -5.93
C GLY A 22 -19.13 -6.32 -7.04
N LYS A 23 -19.98 -6.59 -8.04
CA LYS A 23 -20.45 -5.58 -8.99
C LYS A 23 -21.51 -4.67 -8.39
N THR A 24 -22.45 -5.24 -7.62
CA THR A 24 -23.55 -4.53 -6.97
C THR A 24 -23.07 -3.79 -5.71
N ALA A 25 -22.22 -4.41 -4.89
CA ALA A 25 -21.46 -3.76 -3.83
C ALA A 25 -20.06 -3.44 -4.37
N SER A 26 -19.94 -2.34 -5.11
CA SER A 26 -18.73 -2.02 -5.90
C SER A 26 -17.68 -1.29 -5.07
N PHE A 27 -16.47 -1.85 -5.02
CA PHE A 27 -15.26 -1.15 -4.57
C PHE A 27 -14.72 -0.24 -5.68
N TRP A 28 -14.67 -0.75 -6.91
CA TRP A 28 -14.07 -0.07 -8.07
C TRP A 28 -14.73 1.27 -8.40
N TYR A 29 -16.04 1.41 -8.14
CA TYR A 29 -16.73 2.69 -8.25
C TYR A 29 -16.15 3.75 -7.30
N LEU A 30 -15.86 3.35 -6.05
CA LEU A 30 -15.27 4.27 -5.07
C LEU A 30 -13.81 4.52 -5.37
N GLU A 31 -13.04 3.48 -5.70
CA GLU A 31 -11.63 3.59 -6.07
C GLU A 31 -11.44 4.61 -7.20
N ALA A 32 -12.18 4.45 -8.32
CA ALA A 32 -12.13 5.37 -9.45
C ALA A 32 -12.43 6.84 -9.06
N ARG A 33 -13.42 7.03 -8.18
CA ARG A 33 -13.79 8.38 -7.70
C ARG A 33 -12.75 8.95 -6.75
N PHE A 34 -12.19 8.13 -5.86
CA PHE A 34 -11.12 8.53 -4.96
C PHE A 34 -9.88 8.91 -5.75
N THR A 35 -9.46 8.10 -6.73
CA THR A 35 -8.34 8.44 -7.61
C THR A 35 -8.58 9.77 -8.33
N ALA A 36 -9.77 9.97 -8.91
CA ALA A 36 -10.09 11.21 -9.60
C ALA A 36 -10.04 12.45 -8.69
N GLU A 37 -10.63 12.37 -7.49
CA GLU A 37 -10.71 13.50 -6.57
C GLU A 37 -9.39 13.76 -5.83
N LEU A 38 -8.71 12.71 -5.34
CA LEU A 38 -7.40 12.81 -4.67
C LEU A 38 -6.32 13.28 -5.63
N GLY A 39 -6.29 12.73 -6.85
CA GLY A 39 -5.35 13.15 -7.88
C GLY A 39 -5.64 14.56 -8.42
N GLY A 40 -6.88 15.04 -8.28
CA GLY A 40 -7.30 16.32 -8.86
C GLY A 40 -7.31 16.26 -10.39
N LEU A 41 -7.80 15.15 -10.95
CA LEU A 41 -7.86 14.91 -12.39
C LEU A 41 -8.70 15.98 -13.09
N SER A 42 -8.38 16.22 -14.36
CA SER A 42 -9.19 17.02 -15.26
C SER A 42 -10.60 16.44 -15.39
N ARG A 43 -11.56 17.25 -15.87
CA ARG A 43 -12.93 16.77 -16.12
C ARG A 43 -12.97 15.60 -17.10
N ASP A 44 -12.09 15.60 -18.10
CA ASP A 44 -11.99 14.52 -19.08
C ASP A 44 -11.38 13.25 -18.45
N GLY A 45 -10.27 13.38 -17.74
CA GLY A 45 -9.64 12.27 -17.00
C GLY A 45 -10.60 11.63 -15.99
N MET A 46 -11.32 12.45 -15.21
CA MET A 46 -12.35 11.97 -14.30
C MET A 46 -13.46 11.20 -15.04
N LYS A 47 -13.98 11.75 -16.15
CA LYS A 47 -15.04 11.11 -16.93
C LYS A 47 -14.61 9.73 -17.45
N LYS A 48 -13.36 9.60 -17.89
CA LYS A 48 -12.81 8.33 -18.40
C LYS A 48 -12.60 7.30 -17.29
N VAL A 49 -12.02 7.71 -16.15
CA VAL A 49 -11.73 6.81 -15.03
C VAL A 49 -12.99 6.25 -14.38
N VAL A 50 -14.08 7.02 -14.32
CA VAL A 50 -15.35 6.56 -13.73
C VAL A 50 -16.30 5.87 -14.72
N ALA A 51 -15.94 5.79 -16.00
CA ALA A 51 -16.79 5.20 -17.02
C ALA A 51 -16.87 3.67 -16.88
N ASN A 52 -18.04 3.11 -17.25
CA ASN A 52 -18.26 1.68 -17.42
C ASN A 52 -18.11 0.86 -16.12
N LEU A 53 -18.35 1.47 -14.96
CA LEU A 53 -18.25 0.83 -13.64
C LEU A 53 -19.59 0.34 -13.09
N GLU A 54 -20.69 0.60 -13.79
CA GLU A 54 -22.03 0.13 -13.45
C GLU A 54 -22.14 -1.40 -13.63
N PRO A 55 -22.94 -2.10 -12.80
CA PRO A 55 -23.08 -3.56 -12.87
C PRO A 55 -23.47 -4.09 -14.26
N ALA A 56 -24.33 -3.35 -14.96
CA ALA A 56 -24.83 -3.68 -16.30
C ALA A 56 -23.86 -3.32 -17.43
N SER A 57 -22.72 -2.69 -17.15
CA SER A 57 -21.75 -2.33 -18.19
C SER A 57 -21.03 -3.58 -18.71
N GLU A 58 -21.07 -3.76 -20.03
CA GLU A 58 -20.28 -4.77 -20.76
C GLU A 58 -18.97 -4.20 -21.32
N LYS A 59 -18.83 -2.86 -21.31
CA LYS A 59 -17.63 -2.18 -21.78
C LYS A 59 -16.52 -2.26 -20.74
N PRO A 60 -15.24 -2.28 -21.18
CA PRO A 60 -14.12 -2.20 -20.25
C PRO A 60 -14.10 -0.87 -19.51
N SER A 61 -13.66 -0.91 -18.25
CA SER A 61 -13.39 0.28 -17.44
C SER A 61 -11.88 0.44 -17.25
N LEU A 62 -11.38 1.66 -17.38
CA LEU A 62 -9.96 1.97 -17.31
C LEU A 62 -9.29 1.48 -16.00
N PRO A 63 -9.87 1.67 -14.79
CA PRO A 63 -9.25 1.20 -13.54
C PRO A 63 -9.12 -0.33 -13.46
N ILE A 64 -10.14 -1.07 -13.94
CA ILE A 64 -10.13 -2.54 -13.91
C ILE A 64 -9.16 -3.11 -14.97
N GLU A 65 -8.99 -2.45 -16.12
CA GLU A 65 -7.97 -2.85 -17.09
C GLU A 65 -6.56 -2.57 -16.59
N GLY A 66 -6.32 -1.38 -16.01
CA GLY A 66 -5.05 -1.05 -15.36
C GLY A 66 -4.71 -2.01 -14.21
N LEU A 67 -5.71 -2.43 -13.44
CA LEU A 67 -5.57 -3.49 -12.43
C LEU A 67 -5.08 -4.80 -13.04
N LYS A 68 -5.73 -5.29 -14.10
CA LYS A 68 -5.36 -6.56 -14.75
C LYS A 68 -3.93 -6.51 -15.29
N ALA A 69 -3.55 -5.41 -15.92
CA ALA A 69 -2.18 -5.21 -16.40
C ALA A 69 -1.18 -5.20 -15.23
N THR A 70 -1.51 -4.51 -14.14
CA THR A 70 -0.69 -4.47 -12.92
C THR A 70 -0.54 -5.87 -12.28
N GLN A 71 -1.63 -6.62 -12.18
CA GLN A 71 -1.65 -7.96 -11.60
C GLN A 71 -0.76 -8.93 -12.37
N GLN A 72 -0.71 -8.82 -13.70
CA GLN A 72 0.18 -9.64 -14.53
C GLN A 72 1.66 -9.39 -14.20
N VAL A 73 2.05 -8.12 -14.07
CA VAL A 73 3.47 -7.76 -13.87
C VAL A 73 3.95 -7.88 -12.43
N ILE A 74 3.06 -7.83 -11.44
CA ILE A 74 3.40 -8.04 -10.02
C ILE A 74 3.34 -9.53 -9.63
N SER A 75 2.91 -10.41 -10.52
CA SER A 75 2.99 -11.85 -10.26
C SER A 75 4.46 -12.33 -10.11
N PRO A 76 4.72 -13.45 -9.42
CA PRO A 76 6.07 -14.03 -9.33
C PRO A 76 6.69 -14.38 -10.69
N LEU A 77 5.87 -14.61 -11.72
CA LEU A 77 6.32 -14.85 -13.10
C LEU A 77 6.44 -13.54 -13.92
N GLY A 78 6.12 -12.40 -13.30
CA GLY A 78 6.22 -11.07 -13.87
C GLY A 78 7.56 -10.42 -13.58
N GLY A 79 7.55 -9.24 -12.96
CA GLY A 79 8.75 -8.48 -12.59
C GLY A 79 8.84 -8.13 -11.10
N ALA A 80 8.07 -8.80 -10.24
CA ALA A 80 8.16 -8.58 -8.79
C ALA A 80 9.53 -8.96 -8.23
N ASP A 81 10.12 -10.09 -8.66
CA ASP A 81 11.45 -10.52 -8.22
C ASP A 81 12.55 -9.51 -8.58
N ASP A 82 12.46 -8.90 -9.77
CA ASP A 82 13.37 -7.83 -10.19
C ASP A 82 13.24 -6.59 -9.31
N MET A 83 12.01 -6.20 -8.97
CA MET A 83 11.75 -5.08 -8.06
C MET A 83 12.28 -5.36 -6.66
N ILE A 84 12.06 -6.58 -6.13
CA ILE A 84 12.58 -7.01 -4.83
C ILE A 84 14.11 -6.96 -4.83
N ARG A 85 14.76 -7.44 -5.89
CA ARG A 85 16.22 -7.37 -6.03
C ARG A 85 16.72 -5.93 -6.02
N VAL A 86 16.12 -5.04 -6.80
CA VAL A 86 16.51 -3.61 -6.83
C VAL A 86 16.29 -2.94 -5.48
N ALA A 87 15.16 -3.23 -4.80
CA ALA A 87 14.92 -2.71 -3.45
C ALA A 87 16.00 -3.20 -2.46
N ALA A 88 16.38 -4.47 -2.51
CA ALA A 88 17.42 -5.04 -1.66
C ALA A 88 18.80 -4.42 -1.91
N GLU A 89 19.17 -4.20 -3.18
CA GLU A 89 20.44 -3.54 -3.55
C GLU A 89 20.51 -2.10 -3.04
N ASN A 90 19.40 -1.35 -3.10
CA ASN A 90 19.34 0.02 -2.58
C ASN A 90 19.43 0.05 -1.04
N ILE A 91 18.73 -0.86 -0.35
CA ILE A 91 18.81 -0.99 1.11
C ILE A 91 20.23 -1.39 1.53
N GLN A 92 20.88 -2.30 0.80
CA GLN A 92 22.27 -2.69 1.05
C GLN A 92 23.19 -1.47 0.97
N ALA A 93 23.15 -0.72 -0.13
CA ALA A 93 23.98 0.47 -0.30
C ALA A 93 23.78 1.49 0.84
N HIS A 94 22.52 1.69 1.27
CA HIS A 94 22.23 2.58 2.38
C HIS A 94 22.80 2.08 3.72
N PHE A 95 22.72 0.77 3.99
CA PHE A 95 23.32 0.19 5.18
C PHE A 95 24.85 0.26 5.18
N ASP A 96 25.48 0.10 4.02
CA ASP A 96 26.93 0.26 3.86
C ASP A 96 27.35 1.72 4.14
N ASP A 97 26.59 2.70 3.65
CA ASP A 97 26.81 4.12 3.94
C ASP A 97 26.65 4.43 5.44
N LEU A 98 25.59 3.91 6.07
CA LEU A 98 25.36 4.06 7.51
C LEU A 98 26.51 3.46 8.35
N ALA A 99 27.06 2.31 7.93
CA ALA A 99 28.20 1.69 8.60
C ALA A 99 29.47 2.57 8.51
N ASN A 100 29.67 3.25 7.38
CA ASN A 100 30.77 4.20 7.20
C ASN A 100 30.57 5.50 8.01
N GLU A 101 29.32 5.91 8.23
CA GLU A 101 28.95 7.08 9.04
C GLU A 101 28.85 6.78 10.55
N ALA A 102 28.92 5.51 10.98
CA ALA A 102 28.67 5.04 12.35
C ALA A 102 29.64 5.54 13.44
N GLY A 103 30.49 6.54 13.14
CA GLY A 103 31.35 7.21 14.11
C GLY A 103 30.61 8.06 15.16
N ASP A 104 29.32 8.34 14.97
CA ASP A 104 28.50 9.13 15.92
C ASP A 104 27.34 8.30 16.50
N ILE A 105 27.66 7.46 17.48
CA ILE A 105 26.70 6.55 18.17
C ILE A 105 25.63 7.28 19.00
N ASN A 106 25.64 8.62 19.06
CA ASN A 106 24.72 9.44 19.85
C ASN A 106 23.61 10.09 18.99
N ARG A 107 23.46 9.69 17.72
CA ARG A 107 22.42 10.24 16.85
C ARG A 107 21.03 9.77 17.29
N ASN A 108 20.27 10.67 17.91
CA ASN A 108 18.86 10.44 18.20
C ASN A 108 18.04 10.71 16.93
N THR A 109 17.40 9.68 16.40
CA THR A 109 16.64 9.74 15.15
C THR A 109 15.16 9.45 15.44
N ASP A 110 14.27 10.25 14.84
CA ASP A 110 12.84 9.95 14.86
C ASP A 110 12.56 8.67 14.05
N LEU A 111 12.13 7.61 14.73
CA LEU A 111 11.92 6.30 14.11
C LEU A 111 10.88 6.34 12.98
N TRP A 112 9.84 7.16 13.12
CA TRP A 112 8.79 7.23 12.11
C TRP A 112 9.30 7.91 10.84
N ALA A 113 9.94 9.06 10.98
CA ALA A 113 10.56 9.78 9.88
C ALA A 113 11.64 8.93 9.18
N TRP A 114 12.45 8.20 9.94
CA TRP A 114 13.44 7.29 9.38
C TRP A 114 12.79 6.16 8.58
N VAL A 115 11.80 5.47 9.15
CA VAL A 115 11.07 4.39 8.45
C VAL A 115 10.36 4.92 7.19
N GLN A 116 9.74 6.11 7.26
CA GLN A 116 9.14 6.75 6.10
C GLN A 116 10.16 6.96 4.98
N HIS A 117 11.36 7.42 5.33
CA HIS A 117 12.45 7.63 4.38
C HIS A 117 12.91 6.32 3.75
N GLU A 118 13.27 5.33 4.57
CA GLU A 118 13.76 4.03 4.09
C GLU A 118 12.77 3.35 3.14
N ILE A 119 11.48 3.33 3.51
CA ILE A 119 10.44 2.72 2.67
C ILE A 119 10.24 3.51 1.39
N THR A 120 10.27 4.85 1.46
CA THR A 120 10.13 5.69 0.27
C THR A 120 11.26 5.41 -0.71
N VAL A 121 12.51 5.46 -0.25
CA VAL A 121 13.69 5.21 -1.09
C VAL A 121 13.65 3.80 -1.67
N ALA A 122 13.59 2.77 -0.81
CA ALA A 122 13.65 1.37 -1.26
C ALA A 122 12.54 1.03 -2.27
N THR A 123 11.33 1.52 -2.02
CA THR A 123 10.18 1.24 -2.91
C THR A 123 10.30 2.03 -4.21
N THR A 124 10.54 3.35 -4.13
CA THR A 124 10.48 4.21 -5.32
C THR A 124 11.66 3.98 -6.26
N GLU A 125 12.84 3.62 -5.75
CA GLU A 125 13.96 3.17 -6.57
C GLU A 125 13.61 1.91 -7.36
N SER A 126 12.96 0.93 -6.70
CA SER A 126 12.52 -0.31 -7.37
C SER A 126 11.44 -0.09 -8.42
N VAL A 127 10.63 0.97 -8.30
CA VAL A 127 9.53 1.27 -9.23
C VAL A 127 9.99 2.15 -10.39
N TYR A 128 10.62 3.29 -10.08
CA TYR A 128 10.90 4.35 -11.06
C TYR A 128 12.30 4.26 -11.67
N GLY A 129 13.21 3.48 -11.06
CA GLY A 129 14.54 3.24 -11.60
C GLY A 129 15.46 4.47 -11.57
N PRO A 130 16.46 4.58 -12.47
CA PRO A 130 17.54 5.57 -12.38
C PRO A 130 17.12 7.05 -12.35
N GLU A 131 15.93 7.36 -12.85
CA GLU A 131 15.36 8.71 -12.89
C GLU A 131 14.26 8.91 -11.84
N ASN A 132 14.30 8.15 -10.73
CA ASN A 132 13.33 8.20 -9.66
C ASN A 132 13.04 9.65 -9.18
N PRO A 133 11.79 10.14 -9.31
CA PRO A 133 11.40 11.47 -8.86
C PRO A 133 11.61 11.71 -7.37
N TYR A 134 11.54 10.67 -6.55
CA TYR A 134 11.56 10.75 -5.09
C TYR A 134 12.97 10.92 -4.51
N ARG A 135 14.03 10.86 -5.34
CA ARG A 135 15.39 11.26 -4.93
C ARG A 135 15.48 12.74 -4.55
N ASP A 136 14.59 13.57 -5.09
CA ASP A 136 14.44 14.94 -4.62
C ASP A 136 13.67 14.92 -3.29
N SER A 137 14.36 15.26 -2.20
CA SER A 137 13.78 15.38 -0.85
C SER A 137 12.50 16.22 -0.79
N LYS A 138 12.31 17.20 -1.70
CA LYS A 138 11.07 17.99 -1.78
C LYS A 138 9.90 17.16 -2.29
N VAL A 139 10.14 16.22 -3.19
CA VAL A 139 9.13 15.30 -3.73
C VAL A 139 8.73 14.30 -2.67
N GLU A 140 9.69 13.73 -1.94
CA GLU A 140 9.42 12.86 -0.79
C GLU A 140 8.60 13.58 0.30
N THR A 141 9.05 14.77 0.73
CA THR A 141 8.32 15.59 1.71
C THR A 141 6.92 15.92 1.19
N GLY A 142 6.81 16.34 -0.07
CA GLY A 142 5.53 16.65 -0.71
C GLY A 142 4.60 15.45 -0.79
N PHE A 143 5.14 14.24 -0.97
CA PHE A 143 4.36 13.01 -0.96
C PHE A 143 3.78 12.72 0.43
N TRP A 144 4.59 12.77 1.49
CA TRP A 144 4.07 12.52 2.85
C TRP A 144 3.09 13.60 3.31
N ASP A 145 3.35 14.87 2.96
CA ASP A 145 2.41 15.97 3.14
C ASP A 145 1.04 15.71 2.48
N PHE A 146 1.03 15.03 1.33
CA PHE A 146 -0.18 14.63 0.62
C PHE A 146 -0.81 13.37 1.20
N ALA A 147 -0.02 12.34 1.49
CA ALA A 147 -0.48 11.03 1.94
C ALA A 147 -1.14 11.10 3.33
N ASP A 148 -0.49 11.79 4.28
CA ASP A 148 -0.95 11.90 5.67
C ASP A 148 -2.31 12.61 5.78
N ASP A 149 -2.55 13.59 4.92
CA ASP A 149 -3.77 14.42 4.90
C ASP A 149 -4.75 14.02 3.78
N SER A 150 -4.52 12.89 3.09
CA SER A 150 -5.32 12.45 1.94
C SER A 150 -6.80 12.24 2.29
N VAL A 151 -7.09 11.67 3.46
CA VAL A 151 -8.48 11.50 3.96
C VAL A 151 -9.12 12.85 4.24
N THR A 152 -8.40 13.78 4.88
CA THR A 152 -8.88 15.15 5.11
C THR A 152 -9.22 15.81 3.79
N LEU A 153 -8.30 15.76 2.81
CA LEU A 153 -8.49 16.31 1.47
C LEU A 153 -9.73 15.75 0.78
N LEU A 154 -10.01 14.45 0.93
CA LEU A 154 -11.16 13.78 0.34
C LEU A 154 -12.49 14.17 1.01
N LEU A 155 -12.49 14.33 2.33
CA LEU A 155 -13.70 14.61 3.13
C LEU A 155 -14.06 16.10 3.14
N THR A 156 -13.09 17.00 3.03
CA THR A 156 -13.32 18.44 3.11
C THR A 156 -13.62 19.04 1.72
N LYS A 157 -14.91 19.25 1.42
CA LYS A 157 -15.34 20.00 0.22
C LYS A 157 -15.47 21.50 0.44
N PHE A 158 -15.41 21.98 1.68
CA PHE A 158 -15.46 23.40 2.04
C PHE A 158 -14.04 23.95 2.25
N LEU A 159 -13.66 24.98 1.46
CA LEU A 159 -12.35 25.64 1.50
C LEU A 159 -11.14 24.68 1.62
N PRO A 160 -10.97 23.71 0.71
CA PRO A 160 -9.88 22.73 0.79
C PRO A 160 -8.50 23.38 0.76
N ASN A 161 -8.37 24.53 0.09
CA ASN A 161 -7.14 25.34 0.06
C ASN A 161 -6.72 25.89 1.44
N PHE A 162 -7.63 25.91 2.42
CA PHE A 162 -7.33 26.33 3.79
C PHE A 162 -7.12 25.12 4.70
N VAL A 163 -8.03 24.14 4.65
CA VAL A 163 -8.04 22.98 5.56
C VAL A 163 -6.98 21.93 5.20
N ALA A 164 -6.70 21.72 3.91
CA ALA A 164 -5.76 20.72 3.40
C ALA A 164 -4.66 21.36 2.53
N SER A 165 -4.28 22.61 2.86
CA SER A 165 -3.35 23.40 2.05
C SER A 165 -1.99 22.73 1.88
N LYS A 166 -1.54 22.01 2.92
CA LYS A 166 -0.30 21.24 2.94
C LYS A 166 -0.35 20.09 1.94
N ALA A 167 -1.40 19.25 2.01
CA ALA A 167 -1.64 18.17 1.07
C ALA A 167 -1.72 18.63 -0.39
N ILE A 168 -2.41 19.75 -0.66
CA ILE A 168 -2.57 20.27 -2.02
C ILE A 168 -1.22 20.71 -2.60
N ARG A 169 -0.40 21.40 -1.81
CA ARG A 169 0.95 21.82 -2.23
C ARG A 169 1.86 20.61 -2.42
N GLY A 170 1.84 19.67 -1.47
CA GLY A 170 2.62 18.42 -1.56
C GLY A 170 2.28 17.63 -2.82
N ARG A 171 0.98 17.42 -3.09
CA ARG A 171 0.50 16.79 -4.33
C ARG A 171 1.00 17.50 -5.58
N ALA A 172 0.96 18.84 -5.61
CA ALA A 172 1.43 19.59 -6.78
C ALA A 172 2.91 19.35 -7.07
N VAL A 173 3.76 19.30 -6.04
CA VAL A 173 5.20 19.00 -6.18
C VAL A 173 5.40 17.60 -6.76
N VAL A 174 4.70 16.59 -6.24
CA VAL A 174 4.80 15.21 -6.73
C VAL A 174 4.33 15.10 -8.18
N VAL A 175 3.17 15.68 -8.50
CA VAL A 175 2.60 15.68 -9.86
C VAL A 175 3.55 16.34 -10.87
N GLU A 176 4.17 17.45 -10.51
CA GLU A 176 5.14 18.13 -11.38
C GLU A 176 6.37 17.24 -11.66
N ALA A 177 6.91 16.59 -10.62
CA ALA A 177 8.06 15.71 -10.74
C ALA A 177 7.76 14.47 -11.57
N VAL A 178 6.62 13.82 -11.32
CA VAL A 178 6.14 12.66 -12.10
C VAL A 178 5.83 13.06 -13.55
N SER A 179 5.25 14.24 -13.77
CA SER A 179 5.04 14.76 -15.13
C SER A 179 6.37 14.86 -15.88
N ARG A 180 7.41 15.45 -15.28
CA ARG A 180 8.75 15.51 -15.89
C ARG A 180 9.32 14.12 -16.19
N TYR A 181 9.16 13.18 -15.26
CA TYR A 181 9.58 11.79 -15.43
C TYR A 181 8.96 11.17 -16.69
N PHE A 182 7.63 11.25 -16.83
CA PHE A 182 6.96 10.72 -18.00
C PHE A 182 7.30 11.49 -19.29
N THR A 183 7.44 12.83 -19.25
CA THR A 183 7.72 13.64 -20.46
C THR A 183 9.06 13.27 -21.07
N LYS A 184 10.04 12.94 -20.23
CA LYS A 184 11.38 12.47 -20.67
C LYS A 184 11.37 11.04 -21.20
N GLY A 185 10.28 10.29 -21.00
CA GLY A 185 10.22 8.88 -21.33
C GLY A 185 10.97 7.98 -20.33
N ALA A 186 11.24 8.49 -19.12
CA ALA A 186 12.05 7.82 -18.10
C ALA A 186 11.43 6.50 -17.60
N GLN A 187 10.10 6.35 -17.70
CA GLN A 187 9.39 5.10 -17.40
C GLN A 187 9.87 3.89 -18.20
N LYS A 188 10.51 4.11 -19.36
CA LYS A 188 11.12 3.04 -20.16
C LYS A 188 12.29 2.37 -19.41
N ASN A 189 12.92 3.08 -18.49
CA ASN A 189 14.02 2.60 -17.65
C ASN A 189 13.53 2.18 -16.25
N GLY A 190 12.25 2.37 -15.93
CA GLY A 190 11.64 1.91 -14.68
C GLY A 190 11.25 0.42 -14.72
N SER A 191 10.58 -0.04 -13.67
CA SER A 191 10.16 -1.43 -13.54
C SER A 191 9.01 -1.82 -14.47
N SER A 192 8.73 -3.12 -14.54
CA SER A 192 7.56 -3.65 -15.24
C SER A 192 6.25 -3.02 -14.73
N LEU A 193 6.17 -2.65 -13.44
CA LEU A 193 5.01 -2.00 -12.84
C LEU A 193 4.70 -0.65 -13.48
N VAL A 194 5.67 0.28 -13.47
CA VAL A 194 5.44 1.63 -14.02
C VAL A 194 5.25 1.59 -15.53
N LYS A 195 5.92 0.65 -16.23
CA LYS A 195 5.73 0.41 -17.67
C LYS A 195 4.30 -0.04 -17.99
N ALA A 196 3.78 -1.02 -17.25
CA ALA A 196 2.43 -1.52 -17.44
C ALA A 196 1.38 -0.44 -17.16
N ARG A 197 1.52 0.27 -16.03
CA ARG A 197 0.63 1.39 -15.67
C ARG A 197 0.63 2.49 -16.73
N TYR A 198 1.82 2.90 -17.19
CA TYR A 198 1.94 3.89 -18.27
C TYR A 198 1.27 3.41 -19.55
N ALA A 199 1.55 2.18 -19.99
CA ALA A 199 0.96 1.62 -21.21
C ALA A 199 -0.57 1.53 -21.15
N SER A 200 -1.14 1.17 -19.99
CA SER A 200 -2.59 1.06 -19.80
C SER A 200 -3.32 2.41 -19.79
N LEU A 201 -2.64 3.52 -19.51
CA LEU A 201 -3.29 4.81 -19.27
C LEU A 201 -2.91 5.89 -20.29
N SER A 202 -1.72 5.82 -20.90
CA SER A 202 -1.16 6.90 -21.73
C SER A 202 -1.92 7.20 -23.02
N THR A 203 -2.65 6.23 -23.57
CA THR A 203 -3.50 6.44 -24.76
C THR A 203 -4.84 7.07 -24.42
N GLU A 204 -5.28 6.89 -23.18
CA GLU A 204 -6.60 7.33 -22.70
C GLU A 204 -6.51 8.67 -21.98
N MET A 205 -5.38 9.00 -21.35
CA MET A 205 -5.25 10.16 -20.48
C MET A 205 -4.29 11.21 -21.05
N SER A 206 -4.53 12.47 -20.70
CA SER A 206 -3.52 13.51 -20.88
C SER A 206 -2.28 13.21 -20.03
N HIS A 207 -1.13 13.74 -20.43
CA HIS A 207 0.11 13.60 -19.67
C HIS A 207 -0.03 14.11 -18.22
N ASP A 208 -0.76 15.21 -18.07
CA ASP A 208 -1.06 15.89 -16.82
C ASP A 208 -1.94 15.03 -15.89
N ASP A 209 -2.96 14.36 -16.46
CA ASP A 209 -3.82 13.42 -15.73
C ASP A 209 -3.10 12.13 -15.37
N LEU A 210 -2.23 11.63 -16.26
CA LEU A 210 -1.41 10.45 -16.00
C LEU A 210 -0.48 10.66 -14.80
N ALA A 211 0.16 11.84 -14.71
CA ALA A 211 0.99 12.20 -13.57
C ALA A 211 0.20 12.31 -12.25
N ARG A 212 -1.03 12.85 -12.30
CA ARG A 212 -1.94 12.88 -11.13
C ARG A 212 -2.38 11.50 -10.70
N PHE A 213 -2.71 10.63 -11.65
CA PHE A 213 -3.07 9.25 -11.38
C PHE A 213 -1.92 8.53 -10.68
N GLU A 214 -0.69 8.69 -11.21
CA GLU A 214 0.49 8.04 -10.64
C GLU A 214 0.88 8.62 -9.26
N CYS A 215 0.64 9.91 -9.02
CA CYS A 215 0.79 10.50 -7.68
C CYS A 215 -0.11 9.79 -6.65
N VAL A 216 -1.35 9.42 -7.00
CA VAL A 216 -2.25 8.67 -6.11
C VAL A 216 -1.76 7.23 -5.94
N ASN A 217 -1.27 6.59 -7.00
CA ASN A 217 -0.66 5.26 -6.90
C ASN A 217 0.51 5.21 -5.92
N GLY A 218 1.21 6.33 -5.71
CA GLY A 218 2.24 6.50 -4.68
C GLY A 218 1.78 6.06 -3.29
N ILE A 219 0.53 6.38 -2.91
CA ILE A 219 -0.05 5.96 -1.62
C ILE A 219 -0.04 4.43 -1.52
N ALA A 220 -0.51 3.74 -2.57
CA ALA A 220 -0.60 2.29 -2.58
C ALA A 220 0.75 1.58 -2.49
N ILE A 221 1.83 2.19 -2.99
CA ILE A 221 3.16 1.58 -3.01
C ILE A 221 4.00 1.90 -1.76
N ILE A 222 3.87 3.10 -1.14
CA ILE A 222 4.78 3.55 -0.07
C ILE A 222 4.23 3.32 1.35
N THR A 223 2.92 3.40 1.62
CA THR A 223 2.42 3.64 3.00
C THR A 223 2.19 2.39 3.89
N ASN A 224 2.96 1.30 3.76
CA ASN A 224 2.50 -0.03 4.22
C ASN A 224 3.28 -0.74 5.37
N THR A 225 4.26 -0.12 6.03
CA THR A 225 5.09 -0.86 7.03
C THR A 225 5.38 -0.07 8.30
N THR A 226 5.46 -0.76 9.44
CA THR A 226 6.02 -0.23 10.69
C THR A 226 6.75 -1.33 11.46
N VAL A 227 7.87 -0.97 12.10
CA VAL A 227 8.71 -1.86 12.92
C VAL A 227 8.53 -1.62 14.42
N PHE A 228 7.60 -0.74 14.81
CA PHE A 228 7.41 -0.26 16.17
C PHE A 228 7.36 -1.37 17.22
N HIS A 229 6.54 -2.41 16.99
CA HIS A 229 6.35 -3.48 17.97
C HIS A 229 7.60 -4.32 18.18
N ILE A 230 8.44 -4.49 17.15
CA ILE A 230 9.71 -5.22 17.28
C ILE A 230 10.69 -4.41 18.16
N PHE A 231 10.84 -3.12 17.90
CA PHE A 231 11.78 -2.28 18.65
C PHE A 231 11.28 -1.86 20.04
N SER A 232 9.99 -1.98 20.31
CA SER A 232 9.39 -1.67 21.62
C SER A 232 9.46 -2.83 22.62
N ASP A 233 9.81 -4.03 22.16
CA ASP A 233 9.89 -5.25 22.98
C ASP A 233 11.31 -5.84 22.89
N PRO A 234 12.13 -5.71 23.95
CA PRO A 234 13.51 -6.21 23.93
C PRO A 234 13.62 -7.72 23.72
N GLU A 235 12.67 -8.51 24.21
CA GLU A 235 12.69 -9.97 24.06
C GLU A 235 12.38 -10.35 22.60
N LEU A 236 11.38 -9.71 22.00
CA LEU A 236 11.05 -9.89 20.58
C LEU A 236 12.20 -9.44 19.68
N LEU A 237 12.81 -8.29 19.96
CA LEU A 237 13.95 -7.78 19.21
C LEU A 237 15.12 -8.77 19.22
N GLU A 238 15.42 -9.35 20.37
CA GLU A 238 16.49 -10.34 20.49
C GLU A 238 16.17 -11.64 19.74
N GLU A 239 14.92 -12.11 19.79
CA GLU A 239 14.49 -13.27 19.03
C GLU A 239 14.56 -13.03 17.51
N VAL A 240 14.13 -11.86 17.03
CA VAL A 240 14.29 -11.46 15.63
C VAL A 240 15.77 -11.47 15.22
N ARG A 241 16.64 -10.83 16.02
CA ARG A 241 18.08 -10.79 15.74
C ARG A 241 18.70 -12.17 15.73
N LYS A 242 18.30 -13.06 16.64
CA LYS A 242 18.76 -14.44 16.70
C LYS A 242 18.43 -15.18 15.41
N GLN A 243 17.16 -15.16 14.98
CA GLN A 243 16.76 -15.84 13.74
C GLN A 243 17.44 -15.25 12.50
N VAL A 244 17.61 -13.93 12.43
CA VAL A 244 18.35 -13.28 11.33
C VAL A 244 19.82 -13.71 11.31
N ARG A 245 20.48 -13.82 12.47
CA ARG A 245 21.88 -14.31 12.55
C ARG A 245 22.02 -15.74 12.04
N GLU A 246 21.04 -16.61 12.28
CA GLU A 246 21.06 -18.01 11.79
C GLU A 246 20.97 -18.15 10.26
N ILE A 247 20.52 -17.09 9.58
CA ILE A 247 20.47 -17.00 8.10
C ILE A 247 21.52 -16.04 7.52
N THR A 248 22.41 -15.51 8.37
CA THR A 248 23.49 -14.59 7.97
C THR A 248 24.82 -15.33 7.98
N THR A 249 25.61 -15.15 6.93
CA THR A 249 27.00 -15.63 6.87
C THR A 249 27.94 -14.45 6.95
N THR A 250 28.90 -14.48 7.87
CA THR A 250 29.93 -13.44 7.97
C THR A 250 31.28 -13.97 7.49
N THR A 251 31.88 -13.26 6.55
CA THR A 251 33.21 -13.55 6.01
C THR A 251 34.15 -12.38 6.29
N GLN A 252 35.39 -12.65 6.65
CA GLN A 252 36.40 -11.62 6.81
C GLN A 252 37.21 -11.49 5.52
N SER A 253 37.25 -10.30 4.93
CA SER A 253 38.10 -10.01 3.79
C SER A 253 39.56 -10.08 4.21
N LEU A 254 40.34 -10.94 3.54
CA LEU A 254 41.78 -11.07 3.78
C LEU A 254 42.56 -9.86 3.27
N GLU A 255 42.03 -9.11 2.30
CA GLU A 255 42.68 -7.94 1.72
C GLU A 255 42.41 -6.65 2.51
N THR A 256 41.17 -6.45 2.96
CA THR A 256 40.77 -5.19 3.63
C THR A 256 40.63 -5.33 5.15
N GLY A 257 40.61 -6.57 5.67
CA GLY A 257 40.35 -6.86 7.09
C GLY A 257 38.90 -6.62 7.52
N LEU A 258 38.04 -6.11 6.64
CA LEU A 258 36.63 -5.82 6.90
C LEU A 258 35.81 -7.10 7.00
N SER A 259 34.81 -7.09 7.88
CA SER A 259 33.82 -8.17 7.99
C SER A 259 32.64 -7.87 7.08
N GLU A 260 32.34 -8.78 6.17
CA GLU A 260 31.20 -8.72 5.27
C GLU A 260 30.12 -9.68 5.78
N SER A 261 28.91 -9.18 6.02
CA SER A 261 27.78 -10.00 6.46
C SER A 261 26.75 -10.12 5.34
N ASN A 262 26.50 -11.36 4.92
CA ASN A 262 25.63 -11.71 3.81
C ASN A 262 24.35 -12.39 4.32
N ILE A 263 23.20 -11.81 4.04
CA ILE A 263 21.88 -12.38 4.35
C ILE A 263 21.33 -13.07 3.11
N GLU A 264 21.06 -14.37 3.20
CA GLU A 264 20.42 -15.09 2.10
C GLU A 264 18.90 -14.85 2.11
N LEU A 265 18.41 -13.95 1.25
CA LEU A 265 16.99 -13.58 1.21
C LEU A 265 16.04 -14.78 1.04
N ARG A 266 16.48 -15.84 0.34
CA ARG A 266 15.69 -17.08 0.15
C ARG A 266 15.45 -17.85 1.46
N ARG A 267 16.30 -17.62 2.46
CA ARG A 267 16.21 -18.20 3.80
C ARG A 267 15.46 -17.32 4.78
N LEU A 268 14.91 -16.17 4.37
CA LEU A 268 14.07 -15.35 5.25
C LEU A 268 12.94 -16.16 5.89
N LYS A 269 12.35 -17.13 5.18
CA LYS A 269 11.34 -18.04 5.72
C LYS A 269 11.80 -18.86 6.94
N ASP A 270 13.10 -19.04 7.13
CA ASP A 270 13.71 -19.70 8.29
C ASP A 270 13.76 -18.76 9.52
N ALA A 271 13.43 -17.47 9.33
CA ALA A 271 13.22 -16.48 10.37
C ALA A 271 11.73 -16.08 10.50
N PRO A 272 10.80 -17.02 10.80
CA PRO A 272 9.36 -16.78 10.72
C PRO A 272 8.84 -15.70 11.67
N ILE A 273 9.57 -15.35 12.73
CA ILE A 273 9.10 -14.36 13.72
C ILE A 273 8.95 -12.96 13.10
N ILE A 274 9.78 -12.59 12.12
CA ILE A 274 9.69 -11.27 11.48
C ILE A 274 8.39 -11.13 10.68
N PHE A 275 8.04 -12.16 9.90
CA PHE A 275 6.79 -12.21 9.14
C PHE A 275 5.59 -12.27 10.07
N SER A 276 5.70 -13.04 11.15
CA SER A 276 4.62 -13.17 12.11
C SER A 276 4.35 -11.86 12.87
N ALA A 277 5.40 -11.14 13.28
CA ALA A 277 5.28 -9.83 13.89
C ALA A 277 4.70 -8.79 12.94
N GLN A 278 5.06 -8.83 11.65
CA GLN A 278 4.48 -7.97 10.63
C GLN A 278 2.99 -8.26 10.41
N GLN A 279 2.60 -9.53 10.24
CA GLN A 279 1.20 -9.91 10.09
C GLN A 279 0.37 -9.59 11.34
N GLU A 280 0.92 -9.79 12.53
CA GLU A 280 0.26 -9.39 13.78
C GLU A 280 0.15 -7.88 13.90
N THR A 281 1.13 -7.12 13.41
CA THR A 281 1.04 -5.65 13.36
C THR A 281 -0.10 -5.21 12.48
N LEU A 282 -0.26 -5.82 11.30
CA LEU A 282 -1.38 -5.54 10.40
C LEU A 282 -2.71 -5.95 11.02
N ARG A 283 -2.80 -7.09 11.70
CA ARG A 283 -4.02 -7.50 12.42
C ARG A 283 -4.36 -6.52 13.55
N PHE A 284 -3.38 -6.15 14.36
CA PHE A 284 -3.60 -5.44 15.62
C PHE A 284 -3.71 -3.92 15.46
N ARG A 285 -3.03 -3.33 14.48
CA ARG A 285 -2.97 -1.88 14.27
C ARG A 285 -3.77 -1.39 13.08
N ALA A 286 -3.95 -2.19 12.02
CA ALA A 286 -4.57 -1.68 10.81
C ALA A 286 -6.04 -1.33 11.07
N THR A 287 -6.39 -0.07 10.83
CA THR A 287 -7.76 0.44 10.89
C THR A 287 -8.42 0.45 9.51
N GLY A 288 -7.86 -0.31 8.56
CA GLY A 288 -8.30 -0.33 7.17
C GLY A 288 -9.81 -0.53 7.02
N THR A 289 -10.42 0.28 6.16
CA THR A 289 -11.82 0.14 5.77
C THR A 289 -11.89 -0.45 4.37
N GLN A 290 -12.78 -1.40 4.12
CA GLN A 290 -13.06 -1.85 2.75
C GLN A 290 -14.43 -1.29 2.34
N PRO A 291 -14.47 -0.06 1.80
CA PRO A 291 -15.73 0.56 1.45
C PRO A 291 -16.30 -0.07 0.17
N ARG A 292 -17.63 -0.12 0.08
CA ARG A 292 -18.39 -0.53 -1.11
C ARG A 292 -19.51 0.46 -1.35
N MET A 293 -19.70 0.88 -2.59
CA MET A 293 -20.89 1.60 -3.01
C MET A 293 -21.95 0.59 -3.44
N VAL A 294 -23.17 0.72 -2.92
CA VAL A 294 -24.32 -0.10 -3.32
C VAL A 294 -24.90 0.49 -4.60
N MET A 295 -24.63 -0.17 -5.73
CA MET A 295 -24.98 0.29 -7.08
C MET A 295 -26.44 -0.01 -7.44
N GLU A 296 -27.02 -1.05 -6.84
CA GLU A 296 -28.41 -1.50 -6.98
C GLU A 296 -28.91 -2.04 -5.64
N ASP A 297 -30.22 -2.02 -5.41
CA ASP A 297 -30.81 -2.64 -4.22
C ASP A 297 -30.39 -4.11 -4.14
N MET A 298 -29.89 -4.54 -2.97
CA MET A 298 -29.38 -5.90 -2.79
C MET A 298 -29.70 -6.42 -1.39
N ILE A 299 -29.72 -7.75 -1.27
CA ILE A 299 -29.98 -8.43 -0.01
C ILE A 299 -28.73 -9.22 0.40
N VAL A 300 -28.37 -9.14 1.69
CA VAL A 300 -27.20 -9.82 2.27
C VAL A 300 -27.54 -10.52 3.58
N GLY A 301 -26.66 -11.43 4.01
CA GLY A 301 -26.81 -12.19 5.26
C GLY A 301 -28.01 -13.13 5.21
N ASP A 302 -28.11 -13.96 4.17
CA ASP A 302 -29.18 -14.95 4.01
C ASP A 302 -30.60 -14.37 4.18
N ASN A 303 -30.88 -13.32 3.41
CA ASN A 303 -32.14 -12.59 3.39
C ASN A 303 -32.46 -11.72 4.61
N GLN A 304 -31.49 -11.43 5.47
CA GLN A 304 -31.72 -10.62 6.68
C GLN A 304 -31.67 -9.10 6.43
N TYR A 305 -30.81 -8.63 5.52
CA TYR A 305 -30.55 -7.20 5.39
C TYR A 305 -30.76 -6.71 3.95
N LEU A 306 -31.65 -5.73 3.77
CA LEU A 306 -31.82 -4.98 2.52
C LEU A 306 -30.92 -3.75 2.52
N LEU A 307 -29.98 -3.71 1.58
CA LEU A 307 -29.12 -2.56 1.30
C LEU A 307 -29.68 -1.82 0.09
N LYS A 308 -29.93 -0.52 0.26
CA LYS A 308 -30.52 0.32 -0.79
C LYS A 308 -29.44 0.89 -1.71
N LYS A 309 -29.77 1.01 -3.00
CA LYS A 309 -28.96 1.74 -3.97
C LYS A 309 -28.55 3.11 -3.43
N ASN A 310 -27.32 3.51 -3.73
CA ASN A 310 -26.65 4.73 -3.26
C ASN A 310 -26.34 4.78 -1.75
N SER A 311 -26.47 3.66 -1.03
CA SER A 311 -25.88 3.50 0.30
C SER A 311 -24.42 3.05 0.19
N MET A 312 -23.67 3.21 1.29
CA MET A 312 -22.30 2.74 1.42
C MET A 312 -22.23 1.63 2.45
N VAL A 313 -21.43 0.60 2.18
CA VAL A 313 -21.03 -0.40 3.17
C VAL A 313 -19.57 -0.19 3.52
N ILE A 314 -19.23 -0.20 4.81
CA ILE A 314 -17.86 -0.21 5.30
C ILE A 314 -17.65 -1.52 6.03
N ILE A 315 -16.78 -2.36 5.48
CA ILE A 315 -16.26 -3.51 6.23
C ILE A 315 -15.14 -3.00 7.13
N ALA A 316 -15.34 -3.10 8.44
CA ALA A 316 -14.43 -2.57 9.44
C ALA A 316 -13.40 -3.63 9.85
N ASN A 317 -12.18 -3.55 9.27
CA ASN A 317 -11.14 -4.56 9.55
C ASN A 317 -10.82 -4.67 11.04
N LYS A 318 -10.79 -3.54 11.77
CA LYS A 318 -10.52 -3.54 13.21
C LYS A 318 -11.50 -4.42 14.00
N ALA A 319 -12.80 -4.39 13.66
CA ALA A 319 -13.78 -5.25 14.32
C ALA A 319 -13.52 -6.73 14.01
N LEU A 320 -13.23 -7.06 12.76
CA LEU A 320 -12.93 -8.44 12.32
C LEU A 320 -11.63 -8.98 12.89
N HIS A 321 -10.62 -8.12 13.05
CA HIS A 321 -9.31 -8.50 13.56
C HIS A 321 -9.29 -8.70 15.07
N HIS A 322 -10.25 -8.10 15.79
CA HIS A 322 -10.42 -8.22 17.24
C HIS A 322 -11.58 -9.14 17.63
N ASP A 323 -12.25 -9.77 16.66
CA ASP A 323 -13.31 -10.74 16.93
C ASP A 323 -12.75 -11.97 17.67
N LYS A 324 -13.23 -12.19 18.90
CA LYS A 324 -12.75 -13.26 19.77
C LYS A 324 -13.25 -14.64 19.36
N GLU A 325 -14.39 -14.74 18.68
CA GLU A 325 -14.86 -16.02 18.14
C GLU A 325 -13.89 -16.55 17.07
N THR A 326 -13.35 -15.64 16.25
CA THR A 326 -12.37 -15.96 15.21
C THR A 326 -10.94 -16.06 15.74
N TRP A 327 -10.47 -15.08 16.52
CA TRP A 327 -9.06 -14.96 16.92
C TRP A 327 -8.74 -15.49 18.32
N GLY A 328 -9.77 -15.98 19.03
CA GLY A 328 -9.69 -16.47 20.41
C GLY A 328 -9.57 -15.35 21.45
N GLU A 329 -9.48 -15.74 22.72
CA GLU A 329 -9.44 -14.80 23.86
C GLU A 329 -8.28 -13.79 23.82
N THR A 330 -7.22 -14.10 23.08
CA THR A 330 -6.06 -13.23 22.93
C THR A 330 -6.16 -12.25 21.76
N ALA A 331 -7.35 -12.06 21.16
CA ALA A 331 -7.55 -11.15 20.03
C ALA A 331 -7.13 -9.71 20.34
N ASP A 332 -7.35 -9.27 21.57
CA ASP A 332 -7.02 -7.91 22.03
C ASP A 332 -5.56 -7.74 22.49
N LEU A 333 -4.73 -8.76 22.31
CA LEU A 333 -3.31 -8.72 22.64
C LEU A 333 -2.47 -8.79 21.37
N PHE A 334 -1.42 -7.98 21.31
CA PHE A 334 -0.37 -8.16 20.30
C PHE A 334 0.46 -9.39 20.66
N ARG A 335 0.49 -10.38 19.75
CA ARG A 335 1.28 -11.60 19.90
C ARG A 335 2.17 -11.80 18.67
N ALA A 336 3.43 -11.41 18.77
CA ALA A 336 4.36 -11.46 17.65
C ALA A 336 4.52 -12.86 17.03
N ASN A 337 4.31 -13.93 17.81
CA ASN A 337 4.37 -15.32 17.33
C ASN A 337 3.02 -15.90 16.85
N ARG A 338 1.94 -15.10 16.76
CA ARG A 338 0.59 -15.59 16.41
C ARG A 338 0.57 -16.34 15.09
N PHE A 339 1.30 -15.85 14.09
CA PHE A 339 1.35 -16.38 12.74
C PHE A 339 2.50 -17.36 12.50
N CYS A 340 3.25 -17.73 13.55
CA CYS A 340 4.19 -18.87 13.48
C CYS A 340 3.45 -20.22 13.49
N GLY A 341 2.16 -20.24 13.85
CA GLY A 341 1.31 -21.43 13.88
C GLY A 341 0.11 -21.34 12.95
N LYS A 342 -0.87 -22.23 13.15
CA LYS A 342 -2.14 -22.18 12.42
C LYS A 342 -2.97 -21.00 12.90
N VAL A 343 -3.46 -20.20 11.95
CA VAL A 343 -4.33 -19.03 12.20
C VAL A 343 -5.55 -19.08 11.28
N PRO A 344 -6.64 -18.37 11.62
CA PRO A 344 -7.75 -18.13 10.70
C PRO A 344 -7.30 -17.16 9.59
N GLY A 345 -6.46 -17.61 8.64
CA GLY A 345 -5.84 -16.74 7.64
C GLY A 345 -6.85 -15.96 6.79
N HIS A 346 -8.04 -16.53 6.53
CA HIS A 346 -9.13 -15.86 5.81
C HIS A 346 -9.73 -14.66 6.56
N ALA A 347 -9.51 -14.57 7.88
CA ALA A 347 -9.94 -13.46 8.72
C ALA A 347 -8.90 -12.33 8.78
N LEU A 348 -7.63 -12.62 8.45
CA LEU A 348 -6.62 -11.57 8.29
C LEU A 348 -6.96 -10.75 7.05
N ARG A 349 -7.15 -9.45 7.27
CA ARG A 349 -7.53 -8.49 6.22
C ARG A 349 -6.58 -7.29 6.15
N GLY A 350 -5.32 -7.49 6.55
CA GLY A 350 -4.27 -6.46 6.52
C GLY A 350 -4.09 -5.84 5.14
N PHE A 351 -4.24 -6.65 4.09
CA PHE A 351 -4.14 -6.24 2.69
C PHE A 351 -5.47 -6.28 1.94
N GLY A 352 -6.60 -6.23 2.65
CA GLY A 352 -7.94 -6.38 2.06
C GLY A 352 -8.38 -7.85 1.95
N GLY A 353 -9.12 -8.20 0.90
CA GLY A 353 -9.55 -9.58 0.69
C GLY A 353 -10.50 -9.78 -0.49
N GLY A 354 -10.50 -10.99 -1.05
CA GLY A 354 -11.29 -11.35 -2.24
C GLY A 354 -10.78 -10.63 -3.50
N LEU A 355 -11.71 -10.14 -4.33
CA LEU A 355 -11.41 -9.45 -5.60
C LEU A 355 -10.63 -8.13 -5.45
N ASN A 356 -10.54 -7.59 -4.24
CA ASN A 356 -9.89 -6.30 -3.94
C ASN A 356 -8.73 -6.50 -2.95
N LEU A 357 -8.00 -7.62 -3.06
CA LEU A 357 -6.76 -7.85 -2.34
C LEU A 357 -5.65 -6.95 -2.92
N CYS A 358 -4.76 -6.44 -2.07
CA CYS A 358 -3.52 -5.77 -2.51
C CYS A 358 -2.76 -6.67 -3.49
N LEU A 359 -2.21 -6.07 -4.54
CA LEU A 359 -1.46 -6.80 -5.57
C LEU A 359 -0.01 -7.04 -5.19
N GLY A 360 0.59 -6.08 -4.46
CA GLY A 360 2.00 -6.09 -4.07
C GLY A 360 2.28 -6.84 -2.78
#